data_AF-A0A940P2U7-F1
#
_entry.id   AF-A0A940P2U7-F1
#
_cell.length_a   1.000
_cell.length_b   1.000
_cell.length_c   1.000
_cell.angle_alpha   90.00
_cell.angle_beta   90.00
_cell.angle_gamma   90.00
#
_symmetry.space_group_name_H-M   'P 1'
#
loop_
_entity.id
_entity.type
_entity.pdbx_description
1 polymer ?
#
loop_
_entity_poly.entity_id
_entity_poly.type
_entity_poly.pdbx_seq_one_letter_code
_entity_poly.pdbx_strand_id
1 'polypeptide(L)'
;MEDNQKVDLKKDQTEDNEQETKPKRHISFKAIGIVVLAIAVIGLIIFGVIKLFQWRNDGAKFAETLSEQIGVSAETAQKYAHITLENASQYACVNQVAGDYKYLYESKRSVTVSGVKIPQWVIYVGETNGIVSDIRYYDYAQLQKYGSGVKVSAHVDPAGVTAGMDPAAVQSYTGFKPLRVSYTVGSMEEAYKYYYKDANTGNTVSYIMRVTYENGAATAVTEEENQFILSVLTIK
;
A
#
# COMPACT_ATOMS: atom_id res chain seq x y z
N MET A 1 88.07 64.52 -8.28
CA MET A 1 87.50 65.58 -9.12
C MET A 1 86.18 65.02 -9.63
N GLU A 2 85.03 65.43 -9.11
CA GLU A 2 84.78 66.47 -8.10
C GLU A 2 84.21 65.89 -6.80
N ASP A 3 83.77 66.76 -5.89
CA ASP A 3 83.34 66.45 -4.52
C ASP A 3 81.90 66.95 -4.28
N ASN A 4 81.33 66.60 -3.11
CA ASN A 4 80.03 66.94 -2.53
C ASN A 4 78.93 65.84 -2.56
N GLN A 5 78.27 65.43 -1.46
CA GLN A 5 77.70 66.10 -0.25
C GLN A 5 76.26 66.61 -0.52
N LYS A 6 75.21 66.39 0.32
CA LYS A 6 74.91 65.55 1.51
C LYS A 6 73.41 65.77 1.91
N VAL A 7 72.89 65.06 2.92
CA VAL A 7 71.62 65.33 3.69
C VAL A 7 70.30 64.97 2.96
N ASP A 8 69.56 63.89 3.26
CA ASP A 8 68.69 63.55 4.43
C ASP A 8 67.25 64.19 4.41
N LEU A 9 66.30 63.51 5.10
CA LEU A 9 64.95 63.95 5.58
C LEU A 9 63.68 63.93 4.68
N LYS A 10 62.97 62.78 4.74
CA LYS A 10 61.57 62.59 5.25
C LYS A 10 60.28 63.14 4.56
N LYS A 11 59.40 62.16 4.24
CA LYS A 11 58.02 61.92 4.78
C LYS A 11 56.77 62.50 4.04
N ASP A 12 55.75 61.63 3.90
CA ASP A 12 54.34 61.84 3.44
C ASP A 12 54.16 62.37 2.00
N GLN A 13 53.09 62.09 1.20
CA GLN A 13 51.96 61.12 1.17
C GLN A 13 51.46 61.05 -0.32
N THR A 14 50.42 60.35 -0.82
CA THR A 14 49.21 59.68 -0.26
C THR A 14 48.75 58.51 -1.21
N GLU A 15 47.55 57.97 -0.99
CA GLU A 15 46.50 57.48 -1.94
C GLU A 15 46.74 57.45 -3.48
N ASP A 16 46.10 56.58 -4.28
CA ASP A 16 45.48 55.25 -4.06
C ASP A 16 45.07 54.64 -5.43
N ASN A 17 44.97 53.31 -5.57
CA ASN A 17 43.77 52.66 -6.16
C ASN A 17 43.76 51.10 -6.17
N GLU A 18 42.60 50.57 -5.75
CA GLU A 18 41.90 49.31 -6.10
C GLU A 18 42.64 48.06 -6.63
N GLN A 19 42.48 46.95 -5.87
CA GLN A 19 42.48 45.58 -6.40
C GLN A 19 41.05 45.00 -6.35
N GLU A 20 40.52 44.51 -7.48
CA GLU A 20 39.22 43.84 -7.53
C GLU A 20 39.22 42.50 -6.76
N THR A 21 38.56 42.44 -5.61
CA THR A 21 38.33 41.18 -4.89
C THR A 21 37.01 40.52 -5.35
N LYS A 22 37.11 39.36 -6.01
CA LYS A 22 35.93 38.59 -6.44
C LYS A 22 35.06 38.21 -5.24
N PRO A 23 33.73 38.47 -5.28
CA PRO A 23 32.86 38.21 -4.13
C PRO A 23 32.67 36.71 -3.89
N LYS A 24 33.19 36.20 -2.76
CA LYS A 24 32.85 34.87 -2.25
C LYS A 24 31.37 34.85 -1.86
N ARG A 25 30.53 34.14 -2.63
CA ARG A 25 29.11 33.95 -2.31
C ARG A 25 28.97 33.22 -0.96
N HIS A 26 28.68 33.98 0.09
CA HIS A 26 28.50 33.45 1.43
C HIS A 26 27.10 32.80 1.54
N ILE A 27 27.00 31.51 1.19
CA ILE A 27 25.75 30.76 1.32
C ILE A 27 25.36 30.75 2.80
N SER A 28 24.19 31.31 3.14
CA SER A 28 23.74 31.36 4.52
C SER A 28 23.31 29.97 5.00
N PHE A 29 23.61 29.64 6.26
CA PHE A 29 23.18 28.38 6.86
C PHE A 29 21.67 28.14 6.77
N LYS A 30 20.86 29.22 6.72
CA LYS A 30 19.41 29.16 6.48
C LYS A 30 19.07 28.58 5.09
N ALA A 31 19.79 28.99 4.04
CA ALA A 31 19.60 28.44 2.70
C ALA A 31 20.01 26.96 2.63
N ILE A 32 21.10 26.58 3.30
CA ILE A 32 21.53 25.17 3.40
C ILE A 32 20.46 24.34 4.11
N GLY A 33 19.92 24.82 5.23
CA GLY A 33 18.83 24.15 5.96
C GLY A 33 17.56 23.95 5.13
N ILE A 34 17.16 24.96 4.34
CA ILE A 34 16.02 24.87 3.41
C ILE A 34 16.27 23.82 2.32
N VAL A 35 17.48 23.77 1.73
CA VAL A 35 17.83 22.77 0.70
C VAL A 35 17.85 21.35 1.28
N VAL A 36 18.41 21.15 2.48
CA VAL A 36 18.40 19.85 3.18
C VAL A 36 16.98 19.41 3.50
N LEU A 37 16.12 20.32 3.98
CA LEU A 37 14.71 20.03 4.26
C LEU A 37 13.94 19.67 2.97
N ALA A 38 14.16 20.40 1.86
CA ALA A 38 13.54 20.09 0.58
C ALA A 38 13.97 18.70 0.05
N ILE A 39 15.25 18.36 0.14
CA ILE A 39 15.77 17.02 -0.23
C ILE A 39 15.17 15.94 0.68
N ALA A 40 15.03 16.19 1.98
CA ALA A 40 14.40 15.26 2.91
C ALA A 40 12.90 15.04 2.59
N VAL A 41 12.16 16.10 2.26
CA VAL A 41 10.75 16.01 1.83
C VAL A 41 10.61 15.26 0.51
N ILE A 42 11.45 15.55 -0.49
CA ILE A 42 11.48 14.80 -1.76
C ILE A 42 11.83 13.33 -1.51
N GLY A 43 12.79 13.04 -0.62
CA GLY A 43 13.14 11.69 -0.20
C GLY A 43 12.00 10.96 0.48
N LEU A 44 11.22 11.63 1.34
CA LEU A 44 10.02 11.07 1.97
C LEU A 44 8.89 10.83 0.98
N ILE A 45 8.68 11.72 0.01
CA ILE A 45 7.69 11.54 -1.07
C ILE A 45 8.08 10.33 -1.95
N ILE A 46 9.34 10.26 -2.40
CA ILE A 46 9.85 9.14 -3.18
C ILE A 46 9.78 7.84 -2.39
N PHE A 47 10.13 7.85 -1.09
CA PHE A 47 10.00 6.68 -0.22
C PHE A 47 8.52 6.25 -0.05
N GLY A 48 7.60 7.19 0.13
CA GLY A 48 6.16 6.93 0.20
C GLY A 48 5.61 6.32 -1.09
N VAL A 49 5.96 6.88 -2.25
CA VAL A 49 5.59 6.35 -3.57
C VAL A 49 6.20 4.96 -3.81
N ILE A 50 7.48 4.77 -3.49
CA ILE A 50 8.12 3.44 -3.58
C ILE A 50 7.45 2.46 -2.62
N LYS A 51 6.99 2.87 -1.44
CA LYS A 51 6.21 2.00 -0.53
C LYS A 51 4.85 1.64 -1.12
N LEU A 52 4.09 2.61 -1.65
CA LEU A 52 2.82 2.35 -2.34
C LEU A 52 2.99 1.31 -3.47
N PHE A 53 3.99 1.48 -4.35
CA PHE A 53 4.27 0.50 -5.41
C PHE A 53 4.79 -0.87 -4.87
N GLN A 54 5.65 -0.88 -3.84
CA GLN A 54 6.11 -2.12 -3.19
C GLN A 54 5.04 -2.79 -2.31
N TRP A 55 3.88 -2.18 -2.11
CA TRP A 55 2.82 -2.73 -1.26
C TRP A 55 1.85 -3.64 -2.01
N ARG A 56 1.85 -3.67 -3.34
CA ARG A 56 1.15 -4.74 -4.10
C ARG A 56 1.93 -6.05 -3.94
N ASN A 57 1.44 -6.91 -3.04
CA ASN A 57 1.85 -8.30 -2.91
C ASN A 57 1.63 -9.02 -4.26
N ASP A 58 2.53 -9.92 -4.67
CA ASP A 58 2.54 -10.48 -6.04
C ASP A 58 1.16 -11.03 -6.46
N GLY A 59 0.47 -11.71 -5.54
CA GLY A 59 -0.88 -12.24 -5.76
C GLY A 59 -1.94 -11.19 -6.10
N ALA A 60 -1.85 -9.98 -5.54
CA ALA A 60 -2.77 -8.89 -5.88
C ALA A 60 -2.56 -8.39 -7.32
N LYS A 61 -1.32 -8.39 -7.81
CA LYS A 61 -1.02 -8.09 -9.22
C LYS A 61 -1.50 -9.22 -10.14
N PHE A 62 -1.23 -10.48 -9.80
CA PHE A 62 -1.74 -11.61 -10.57
C PHE A 62 -3.29 -11.62 -10.63
N ALA A 63 -3.98 -11.23 -9.55
CA ALA A 63 -5.44 -11.14 -9.53
C ALA A 63 -5.97 -10.03 -10.46
N GLU A 64 -5.34 -8.86 -10.46
CA GLU A 64 -5.62 -7.76 -11.39
C GLU A 64 -5.41 -8.21 -12.85
N THR A 65 -4.25 -8.80 -13.18
CA THR A 65 -3.95 -9.30 -14.53
C THR A 65 -4.87 -10.44 -14.98
N LEU A 66 -5.41 -11.24 -14.06
CA LEU A 66 -6.48 -12.21 -14.35
C LEU A 66 -7.85 -11.54 -14.53
N SER A 67 -8.14 -10.44 -13.82
CA SER A 67 -9.40 -9.71 -13.93
C SER A 67 -9.57 -9.02 -15.30
N GLU A 68 -8.45 -8.60 -15.92
CA GLU A 68 -8.39 -8.14 -17.32
C GLU A 68 -8.83 -9.23 -18.33
N GLN A 69 -8.93 -10.49 -17.90
CA GLN A 69 -9.29 -11.65 -18.72
C GLN A 69 -10.62 -12.31 -18.29
N ILE A 70 -11.46 -11.59 -17.53
CA ILE A 70 -12.86 -11.99 -17.33
C ILE A 70 -13.57 -11.97 -18.69
N GLY A 71 -14.34 -13.03 -18.98
CA GLY A 71 -15.03 -13.23 -20.27
C GLY A 71 -14.31 -14.12 -21.28
N VAL A 72 -13.06 -14.52 -21.06
CA VAL A 72 -12.35 -15.55 -21.87
C VAL A 72 -12.15 -16.85 -21.08
N SER A 73 -11.64 -17.91 -21.72
CA SER A 73 -11.39 -19.19 -21.05
C SER A 73 -10.27 -19.09 -20.01
N ALA A 74 -10.33 -19.92 -18.95
CA ALA A 74 -9.29 -19.98 -17.92
C ALA A 74 -7.91 -20.34 -18.50
N GLU A 75 -7.86 -21.11 -19.59
CA GLU A 75 -6.62 -21.42 -20.32
C GLU A 75 -5.99 -20.16 -20.95
N THR A 76 -6.82 -19.24 -21.47
CA THR A 76 -6.35 -17.97 -22.03
C THR A 76 -5.87 -17.04 -20.90
N ALA A 77 -6.65 -16.94 -19.83
CA ALA A 77 -6.33 -16.10 -18.69
C ALA A 77 -5.00 -16.49 -18.00
N GLN A 78 -4.75 -17.79 -17.77
CA GLN A 78 -3.50 -18.24 -17.16
C GLN A 78 -2.28 -18.02 -18.06
N LYS A 79 -2.44 -18.15 -19.40
CA LYS A 79 -1.39 -17.86 -20.37
C LYS A 79 -1.01 -16.38 -20.40
N TYR A 80 -2.01 -15.48 -20.34
CA TYR A 80 -1.82 -14.04 -20.25
C TYR A 80 -1.15 -13.61 -18.94
N ALA A 81 -1.60 -14.14 -17.80
CA ALA A 81 -1.01 -13.87 -16.49
C ALA A 81 0.36 -14.57 -16.25
N HIS A 82 0.80 -15.43 -17.18
CA HIS A 82 2.02 -16.26 -17.09
C HIS A 82 2.09 -17.14 -15.82
N ILE A 83 0.96 -17.76 -15.46
CA ILE A 83 0.84 -18.66 -14.31
C ILE A 83 0.35 -20.05 -14.76
N THR A 84 0.28 -20.98 -13.80
CA THR A 84 -0.49 -22.22 -13.94
C THR A 84 -1.57 -22.22 -12.87
N LEU A 85 -2.82 -22.38 -13.29
CA LEU A 85 -3.96 -22.54 -12.39
C LEU A 85 -4.07 -23.99 -11.94
N GLU A 86 -4.36 -24.19 -10.66
CA GLU A 86 -4.52 -25.50 -10.02
C GLU A 86 -5.98 -25.70 -9.59
N ASN A 87 -6.50 -26.93 -9.67
CA ASN A 87 -7.89 -27.23 -9.32
C ASN A 87 -8.11 -27.43 -7.81
N ALA A 88 -7.03 -27.52 -7.02
CA ALA A 88 -7.07 -27.73 -5.58
C ALA A 88 -5.75 -27.27 -4.94
N SER A 89 -5.84 -26.78 -3.71
CA SER A 89 -4.71 -26.40 -2.86
C SER A 89 -4.23 -27.58 -2.00
N GLN A 90 -2.94 -27.57 -1.64
CA GLN A 90 -2.39 -28.43 -0.59
C GLN A 90 -2.97 -28.14 0.81
N TYR A 91 -3.56 -26.96 1.02
CA TYR A 91 -4.15 -26.52 2.28
C TYR A 91 -5.66 -26.83 2.29
N ALA A 92 -6.06 -27.88 3.03
CA ALA A 92 -7.45 -28.37 3.02
C ALA A 92 -8.53 -27.30 3.31
N CYS A 93 -8.22 -26.29 4.14
CA CYS A 93 -9.14 -25.17 4.41
C CYS A 93 -9.29 -24.19 3.23
N VAL A 94 -8.28 -24.04 2.36
CA VAL A 94 -8.39 -23.24 1.12
C VAL A 94 -9.37 -23.90 0.16
N ASN A 95 -9.41 -25.23 0.11
CA ASN A 95 -10.40 -25.99 -0.67
C ASN A 95 -11.82 -25.90 -0.07
N GLN A 96 -11.95 -25.84 1.26
CA GLN A 96 -13.24 -25.62 1.92
C GLN A 96 -13.79 -24.20 1.69
N VAL A 97 -12.90 -23.19 1.60
CA VAL A 97 -13.26 -21.80 1.29
C VAL A 97 -13.50 -21.59 -0.22
N ALA A 98 -13.04 -22.50 -1.08
CA ALA A 98 -13.20 -22.40 -2.54
C ALA A 98 -14.66 -22.45 -3.00
N GLY A 99 -15.55 -23.19 -2.34
CA GLY A 99 -16.95 -23.31 -2.77
C GLY A 99 -17.06 -23.76 -4.24
N ASP A 100 -17.71 -22.95 -5.08
CA ASP A 100 -17.92 -23.22 -6.50
C ASP A 100 -16.76 -22.79 -7.43
N TYR A 101 -15.68 -22.20 -6.89
CA TYR A 101 -14.52 -21.77 -7.68
C TYR A 101 -13.73 -22.98 -8.21
N LYS A 102 -13.63 -23.11 -9.54
CA LYS A 102 -13.03 -24.28 -10.21
C LYS A 102 -11.51 -24.32 -10.16
N TYR A 103 -10.86 -23.16 -10.10
CA TYR A 103 -9.40 -23.05 -10.13
C TYR A 103 -8.91 -22.04 -9.09
N LEU A 104 -7.65 -22.20 -8.71
CA LEU A 104 -6.94 -21.28 -7.83
C LEU A 104 -5.46 -21.11 -8.25
N TYR A 105 -4.83 -20.09 -7.69
CA TYR A 105 -3.38 -19.89 -7.70
C TYR A 105 -2.96 -19.31 -6.34
N GLU A 106 -1.98 -19.93 -5.67
CA GLU A 106 -1.64 -19.59 -4.29
C GLU A 106 -0.18 -19.23 -4.07
N SER A 107 0.08 -18.57 -2.94
CA SER A 107 1.43 -18.24 -2.53
C SER A 107 2.22 -19.49 -2.13
N LYS A 108 3.42 -19.63 -2.69
CA LYS A 108 4.44 -20.61 -2.23
C LYS A 108 4.96 -20.32 -0.81
N ARG A 109 4.59 -19.17 -0.23
CA ARG A 109 4.85 -18.82 1.18
C ARG A 109 3.61 -19.11 2.01
N SER A 110 3.79 -19.53 3.27
CA SER A 110 2.68 -19.80 4.20
C SER A 110 2.67 -18.83 5.38
N VAL A 111 1.47 -18.56 5.91
CA VAL A 111 1.24 -17.93 7.22
C VAL A 111 0.52 -18.89 8.16
N THR A 112 0.41 -18.53 9.44
CA THR A 112 -0.33 -19.32 10.44
C THR A 112 -1.32 -18.43 11.17
N VAL A 113 -2.61 -18.75 11.03
CA VAL A 113 -3.74 -18.01 11.62
C VAL A 113 -4.52 -18.95 12.53
N SER A 114 -4.68 -18.59 13.80
CA SER A 114 -5.33 -19.42 14.83
C SER A 114 -4.77 -20.85 14.96
N GLY A 115 -3.49 -21.05 14.59
CA GLY A 115 -2.84 -22.36 14.55
C GLY A 115 -2.97 -23.11 13.21
N VAL A 116 -3.85 -22.66 12.31
CA VAL A 116 -4.01 -23.23 10.97
C VAL A 116 -2.94 -22.65 10.04
N LYS A 117 -2.14 -23.51 9.40
CA LYS A 117 -1.19 -23.13 8.35
C LYS A 117 -1.92 -23.00 7.02
N ILE A 118 -1.78 -21.86 6.35
CA ILE A 118 -2.47 -21.47 5.11
C ILE A 118 -1.47 -20.74 4.18
N PRO A 119 -1.72 -20.57 2.87
CA PRO A 119 -0.81 -19.79 2.03
C PRO A 119 -0.86 -18.32 2.45
N GLN A 120 0.18 -17.53 2.16
CA GLN A 120 0.22 -16.10 2.48
C GLN A 120 -0.90 -15.33 1.76
N TRP A 121 -1.28 -15.81 0.58
CA TRP A 121 -2.37 -15.31 -0.24
C TRP A 121 -2.87 -16.41 -1.18
N VAL A 122 -4.11 -16.27 -1.67
CA VAL A 122 -4.70 -17.12 -2.71
C VAL A 122 -5.54 -16.27 -3.66
N ILE A 123 -5.61 -16.69 -4.92
CA ILE A 123 -6.55 -16.21 -5.94
C ILE A 123 -7.44 -17.38 -6.30
N TYR A 124 -8.75 -17.17 -6.32
CA TYR A 124 -9.72 -18.11 -6.87
C TYR A 124 -10.26 -17.56 -8.21
N VAL A 125 -10.50 -18.44 -9.18
CA VAL A 125 -11.00 -18.12 -10.53
C VAL A 125 -12.35 -18.80 -10.75
N GLY A 126 -13.41 -17.99 -10.82
CA GLY A 126 -14.77 -18.46 -11.06
C GLY A 126 -14.98 -18.68 -12.56
N GLU A 127 -15.68 -19.76 -12.93
CA GLU A 127 -15.92 -20.07 -14.33
C GLU A 127 -17.38 -20.48 -14.59
N THR A 128 -18.07 -19.66 -15.37
CA THR A 128 -19.45 -19.88 -15.80
C THR A 128 -19.45 -20.19 -17.30
N ASN A 129 -20.13 -21.28 -17.72
CA ASN A 129 -20.25 -21.68 -19.14
C ASN A 129 -18.91 -21.80 -19.92
N GLY A 130 -17.79 -22.12 -19.25
CA GLY A 130 -16.48 -22.27 -19.88
C GLY A 130 -15.66 -20.99 -20.02
N ILE A 131 -16.14 -19.86 -19.49
CA ILE A 131 -15.43 -18.58 -19.43
C ILE A 131 -15.28 -18.10 -17.98
N VAL A 132 -14.19 -17.39 -17.71
CA VAL A 132 -13.94 -16.75 -16.42
C VAL A 132 -15.04 -15.73 -16.14
N SER A 133 -15.79 -15.91 -15.05
CA SER A 133 -16.87 -14.99 -14.64
C SER A 133 -16.38 -13.91 -13.68
N ASP A 134 -15.43 -14.27 -12.82
CA ASP A 134 -15.01 -13.45 -11.68
C ASP A 134 -13.69 -13.96 -11.06
N ILE A 135 -12.97 -13.07 -10.38
CA ILE A 135 -11.70 -13.35 -9.72
C ILE A 135 -11.80 -12.93 -8.25
N ARG A 136 -11.33 -13.77 -7.31
CA ARG A 136 -11.35 -13.46 -5.87
C ARG A 136 -9.99 -13.69 -5.23
N TYR A 137 -9.31 -12.60 -4.91
CA TYR A 137 -8.04 -12.58 -4.17
C TYR A 137 -8.27 -12.50 -2.66
N TYR A 138 -7.45 -13.20 -1.88
CA TYR A 138 -7.32 -13.04 -0.43
C TYR A 138 -5.86 -12.86 -0.02
N ASP A 139 -5.58 -11.83 0.79
CA ASP A 139 -4.29 -11.58 1.43
C ASP A 139 -4.36 -12.05 2.90
N TYR A 140 -4.12 -13.34 3.13
CA TYR A 140 -4.21 -13.93 4.46
C TYR A 140 -3.13 -13.42 5.43
N ALA A 141 -2.10 -12.70 4.96
CA ALA A 141 -1.18 -11.99 5.86
C ALA A 141 -1.83 -10.79 6.57
N GLN A 142 -3.00 -10.29 6.12
CA GLN A 142 -3.80 -9.31 6.87
C GLN A 142 -4.52 -9.94 8.07
N LEU A 143 -4.68 -11.27 8.10
CA LEU A 143 -5.19 -11.98 9.27
C LEU A 143 -4.07 -12.12 10.31
N GLN A 144 -4.10 -11.26 11.33
CA GLN A 144 -3.24 -11.45 12.51
C GLN A 144 -3.60 -12.76 13.26
N LYS A 145 -2.80 -13.10 14.28
CA LYS A 145 -2.76 -14.40 14.98
C LYS A 145 -4.10 -15.09 15.28
N TYR A 146 -5.20 -14.34 15.44
CA TYR A 146 -6.53 -14.86 15.78
C TYR A 146 -7.62 -14.60 14.72
N GLY A 147 -7.26 -14.27 13.47
CA GLY A 147 -8.21 -14.03 12.38
C GLY A 147 -8.98 -12.71 12.45
N SER A 148 -8.58 -11.81 13.36
CA SER A 148 -9.22 -10.51 13.64
C SER A 148 -8.96 -9.43 12.59
N GLY A 149 -8.17 -9.71 11.54
CA GLY A 149 -7.71 -8.70 10.59
C GLY A 149 -6.58 -7.83 11.15
N VAL A 150 -6.43 -6.62 10.60
CA VAL A 150 -5.38 -5.67 10.95
C VAL A 150 -5.72 -4.91 12.24
N LYS A 151 -4.77 -4.79 13.16
CA LYS A 151 -4.92 -3.95 14.36
C LYS A 151 -4.77 -2.47 14.01
N VAL A 152 -5.78 -1.67 14.34
CA VAL A 152 -5.77 -0.20 14.26
C VAL A 152 -5.94 0.43 15.65
N SER A 153 -5.80 1.76 15.75
CA SER A 153 -5.85 2.50 17.02
C SER A 153 -7.27 2.83 17.51
N ALA A 154 -8.22 2.95 16.59
CA ALA A 154 -9.62 3.31 16.84
C ALA A 154 -10.51 2.76 15.71
N HIS A 155 -11.82 3.02 15.77
CA HIS A 155 -12.74 2.81 14.65
C HIS A 155 -12.29 3.57 13.39
N VAL A 156 -12.55 3.00 12.21
CA VAL A 156 -12.30 3.65 10.91
C VAL A 156 -13.66 4.05 10.34
N ASP A 157 -13.92 5.34 10.25
CA ASP A 157 -15.24 5.83 9.85
C ASP A 157 -15.52 5.53 8.35
N PRO A 158 -16.51 4.70 8.00
CA PRO A 158 -16.84 4.45 6.61
C PRO A 158 -17.25 5.73 5.85
N ALA A 159 -17.75 6.77 6.53
CA ALA A 159 -18.11 8.04 5.89
C ALA A 159 -16.89 8.82 5.35
N GLY A 160 -15.66 8.46 5.75
CA GLY A 160 -14.44 8.97 5.14
C GLY A 160 -14.15 8.43 3.73
N VAL A 161 -14.79 7.33 3.33
CA VAL A 161 -14.73 6.79 1.97
C VAL A 161 -15.84 7.43 1.13
N THR A 162 -15.49 8.49 0.39
CA THR A 162 -16.43 9.23 -0.45
C THR A 162 -16.51 8.67 -1.87
N ALA A 163 -17.69 8.80 -2.50
CA ALA A 163 -17.87 8.43 -3.90
C ALA A 163 -16.86 9.16 -4.82
N GLY A 164 -16.31 8.46 -5.80
CA GLY A 164 -15.27 9.00 -6.69
C GLY A 164 -13.82 8.78 -6.23
N MET A 165 -13.58 8.28 -5.02
CA MET A 165 -12.22 7.87 -4.60
C MET A 165 -11.73 6.67 -5.41
N ASP A 166 -10.45 6.68 -5.82
CA ASP A 166 -9.78 5.50 -6.37
C ASP A 166 -9.29 4.55 -5.24
N PRO A 167 -8.93 3.28 -5.55
CA PRO A 167 -8.51 2.32 -4.53
C PRO A 167 -7.24 2.72 -3.76
N ALA A 168 -6.32 3.48 -4.36
CA ALA A 168 -5.13 3.97 -3.67
C ALA A 168 -5.46 5.10 -2.69
N ALA A 169 -6.44 5.95 -3.01
CA ALA A 169 -6.99 6.94 -2.08
C ALA A 169 -7.68 6.27 -0.87
N VAL A 170 -8.52 5.24 -1.11
CA VAL A 170 -9.18 4.45 -0.04
C VAL A 170 -8.17 3.68 0.82
N GLN A 171 -7.16 3.06 0.21
CA GLN A 171 -6.07 2.41 0.92
C GLN A 171 -5.24 3.42 1.75
N SER A 172 -5.07 4.65 1.25
CA SER A 172 -4.38 5.72 1.98
C SER A 172 -5.20 6.26 3.15
N TYR A 173 -6.54 6.29 3.03
CA TYR A 173 -7.46 6.67 4.11
C TYR A 173 -7.51 5.61 5.22
N THR A 174 -7.69 4.33 4.86
CA THR A 174 -7.74 3.22 5.82
C THR A 174 -6.38 2.96 6.46
N GLY A 175 -5.28 3.13 5.71
CA GLY A 175 -3.90 2.96 6.19
C GLY A 175 -3.40 1.51 6.21
N PHE A 176 -4.16 0.56 5.67
CA PHE A 176 -3.79 -0.85 5.58
C PHE A 176 -4.36 -1.50 4.29
N LYS A 177 -4.03 -2.77 4.05
CA LYS A 177 -4.43 -3.48 2.82
C LYS A 177 -5.78 -4.19 3.01
N PRO A 178 -6.59 -4.33 1.94
CA PRO A 178 -7.76 -5.20 2.01
C PRO A 178 -7.35 -6.66 2.27
N LEU A 179 -8.19 -7.37 3.02
CA LEU A 179 -8.12 -8.82 3.23
C LEU A 179 -8.56 -9.58 1.97
N ARG A 180 -9.55 -9.04 1.24
CA ARG A 180 -10.10 -9.62 0.00
C ARG A 180 -10.21 -8.54 -1.07
N VAL A 181 -9.93 -8.91 -2.31
CA VAL A 181 -10.39 -8.14 -3.48
C VAL A 181 -11.16 -9.09 -4.41
N SER A 182 -12.35 -8.69 -4.81
CA SER A 182 -13.22 -9.42 -5.75
C SER A 182 -13.35 -8.60 -7.03
N TYR A 183 -13.31 -9.25 -8.19
CA TYR A 183 -13.46 -8.61 -9.50
C TYR A 183 -14.55 -9.33 -10.30
N THR A 184 -15.42 -8.55 -10.95
CA THR A 184 -16.43 -9.01 -11.90
C THR A 184 -16.40 -8.09 -13.14
N VAL A 185 -17.25 -8.34 -14.14
CA VAL A 185 -17.34 -7.46 -15.32
C VAL A 185 -17.73 -6.04 -14.90
N GLY A 186 -16.79 -5.09 -15.03
CA GLY A 186 -17.00 -3.66 -14.77
C GLY A 186 -16.96 -3.21 -13.30
N SER A 187 -16.84 -4.13 -12.34
CA SER A 187 -16.86 -3.82 -10.90
C SER A 187 -15.76 -4.55 -10.11
N MET A 188 -15.30 -3.90 -9.04
CA MET A 188 -14.36 -4.43 -8.06
C MET A 188 -14.90 -4.19 -6.65
N GLU A 189 -14.69 -5.11 -5.72
CA GLU A 189 -15.04 -4.95 -4.30
C GLU A 189 -13.83 -5.29 -3.42
N GLU A 190 -13.40 -4.35 -2.59
CA GLU A 190 -12.36 -4.56 -1.59
C GLU A 190 -12.99 -4.73 -0.20
N ALA A 191 -12.56 -5.76 0.55
CA ALA A 191 -12.97 -5.96 1.95
C ALA A 191 -11.80 -5.79 2.91
N TYR A 192 -11.87 -4.75 3.73
CA TYR A 192 -10.90 -4.35 4.75
C TYR A 192 -11.31 -4.90 6.12
N LYS A 193 -10.65 -5.97 6.58
CA LYS A 193 -10.89 -6.52 7.92
C LYS A 193 -9.92 -5.93 8.94
N TYR A 194 -10.46 -5.36 10.01
CA TYR A 194 -9.66 -4.73 11.07
C TYR A 194 -10.23 -4.97 12.46
N TYR A 195 -9.46 -4.58 13.49
CA TYR A 195 -9.89 -4.59 14.88
C TYR A 195 -9.19 -3.50 15.72
N TYR A 196 -9.86 -3.06 16.78
CA TYR A 196 -9.29 -2.17 17.80
C TYR A 196 -9.77 -2.58 19.20
N LYS A 197 -9.19 -1.94 20.23
CA LYS A 197 -9.71 -2.03 21.60
C LYS A 197 -10.60 -0.81 21.84
N ASP A 198 -11.90 -1.02 22.02
CA ASP A 198 -12.80 0.07 22.35
C ASP A 198 -12.45 0.67 23.72
N ALA A 199 -12.46 1.99 23.80
CA ALA A 199 -12.05 2.74 24.98
C ALA A 199 -13.11 2.79 26.08
N ASN A 200 -14.39 2.65 25.71
CA ASN A 200 -15.54 2.80 26.60
C ASN A 200 -15.84 1.51 27.38
N THR A 201 -15.79 0.37 26.67
CA THR A 201 -16.07 -0.97 27.20
C THR A 201 -14.80 -1.74 27.56
N GLY A 202 -13.64 -1.35 26.99
CA GLY A 202 -12.40 -2.10 27.10
C GLY A 202 -12.34 -3.38 26.26
N ASN A 203 -13.39 -3.70 25.50
CA ASN A 203 -13.48 -4.90 24.67
C ASN A 203 -12.62 -4.79 23.40
N THR A 204 -12.32 -5.93 22.78
CA THR A 204 -11.77 -5.97 21.43
C THR A 204 -12.91 -6.17 20.44
N VAL A 205 -13.11 -5.19 19.56
CA VAL A 205 -14.12 -5.19 18.50
C VAL A 205 -13.45 -5.29 17.13
N SER A 206 -14.08 -5.98 16.19
CA SER A 206 -13.55 -6.24 14.85
C SER A 206 -14.62 -5.97 13.81
N TYR A 207 -14.22 -5.40 12.68
CA TYR A 207 -15.11 -4.95 11.62
C TYR A 207 -14.62 -5.44 10.25
N ILE A 208 -15.54 -5.55 9.30
CA ILE A 208 -15.24 -5.70 7.87
C ILE A 208 -15.90 -4.53 7.15
N MET A 209 -15.09 -3.56 6.75
CA MET A 209 -15.51 -2.50 5.82
C MET A 209 -15.39 -3.03 4.39
N ARG A 210 -16.39 -2.81 3.54
CA ARG A 210 -16.35 -3.16 2.12
C ARG A 210 -16.56 -1.92 1.27
N VAL A 211 -15.73 -1.76 0.25
CA VAL A 211 -15.81 -0.65 -0.71
C VAL A 211 -16.01 -1.24 -2.10
N THR A 212 -17.11 -0.86 -2.73
CA THR A 212 -17.43 -1.23 -4.12
C THR A 212 -16.98 -0.12 -5.05
N TYR A 213 -16.35 -0.51 -6.14
CA TYR A 213 -15.87 0.36 -7.20
C TYR A 213 -16.50 -0.04 -8.54
N GLU A 214 -16.80 0.93 -9.37
CA GLU A 214 -17.21 0.77 -10.76
C GLU A 214 -16.35 1.68 -11.64
N ASN A 215 -15.85 1.18 -12.77
CA ASN A 215 -14.95 1.93 -13.66
C ASN A 215 -13.71 2.53 -12.96
N GLY A 216 -13.26 1.91 -11.85
CA GLY A 216 -12.10 2.35 -11.05
C GLY A 216 -12.39 3.39 -9.95
N ALA A 217 -13.64 3.81 -9.77
CA ALA A 217 -14.05 4.80 -8.77
C ALA A 217 -15.04 4.21 -7.75
N ALA A 218 -14.89 4.57 -6.47
CA ALA A 218 -15.76 4.09 -5.39
C ALA A 218 -17.20 4.56 -5.61
N THR A 219 -18.17 3.63 -5.55
CA THR A 219 -19.61 3.89 -5.68
C THR A 219 -20.38 3.62 -4.39
N ALA A 220 -19.91 2.70 -3.54
CA ALA A 220 -20.53 2.39 -2.26
C ALA A 220 -19.50 1.98 -1.20
N VAL A 221 -19.80 2.27 0.06
CA VAL A 221 -19.10 1.75 1.24
C VAL A 221 -20.12 1.16 2.22
N THR A 222 -19.78 0.04 2.82
CA THR A 222 -20.56 -0.62 3.88
C THR A 222 -19.61 -1.10 4.97
N GLU A 223 -20.12 -1.29 6.18
CA GLU A 223 -19.36 -1.90 7.28
C GLU A 223 -20.26 -2.83 8.10
N GLU A 224 -19.70 -3.97 8.51
CA GLU A 224 -20.32 -4.90 9.45
C GLU A 224 -19.40 -5.13 10.67
N GLU A 225 -19.98 -5.27 11.86
CA GLU A 225 -19.23 -5.75 13.02
C GLU A 225 -19.09 -7.28 12.96
N ASN A 226 -17.84 -7.75 12.98
CA ASN A 226 -17.48 -9.16 12.83
C ASN A 226 -17.02 -9.77 14.17
N GLN A 227 -17.88 -9.71 15.19
CA GLN A 227 -17.62 -10.35 16.48
C GLN A 227 -17.66 -11.89 16.40
N PHE A 228 -16.52 -12.51 16.07
CA PHE A 228 -16.34 -13.96 16.08
C PHE A 228 -16.74 -14.62 17.42
N ILE A 229 -16.61 -13.90 18.54
CA ILE A 229 -17.02 -14.39 19.86
C ILE A 229 -18.53 -14.67 19.94
N LEU A 230 -19.38 -13.93 19.21
CA LEU A 230 -20.83 -14.16 19.21
C LEU A 230 -21.16 -15.53 18.63
N SER A 231 -20.57 -15.93 17.49
CA SER A 231 -20.79 -17.27 16.92
C SER A 231 -20.27 -18.42 17.81
N VAL A 232 -19.33 -18.14 18.71
CA VAL A 232 -18.84 -19.12 19.71
C VAL A 232 -19.72 -19.14 20.96
N LEU A 233 -20.38 -18.04 21.32
CA LEU A 233 -21.32 -17.97 22.42
C LEU A 233 -22.74 -18.43 22.05
N THR A 234 -23.13 -18.34 20.77
CA THR A 234 -24.43 -18.77 20.25
C THR A 234 -24.37 -20.11 19.52
N ILE A 235 -23.56 -21.06 20.01
CA ILE A 235 -23.56 -22.44 19.51
C ILE A 235 -24.98 -23.02 19.66
N LYS A 236 -25.49 -23.63 18.59
CA LYS A 236 -26.78 -24.31 18.48
C LYS A 236 -26.56 -25.76 18.07
#